data_AF-K3X7B0-F1
#
_entry.id   AF-K3X7B0-F1
#
_cell.length_a   1.000
_cell.length_b   1.000
_cell.length_c   1.000
_cell.angle_alpha   90.00
_cell.angle_beta   90.00
_cell.angle_gamma   90.00
#
_symmetry.space_group_name_H-M   'P 1'
#
loop_
_entity.id
_entity.type
_entity.pdbx_description
1 polymer ?
#
loop_
_entity_poly.entity_id
_entity_poly.type
_entity_poly.pdbx_seq_one_letter_code
_entity_poly.pdbx_strand_id
1 'polypeptide(L)'
;MALHNQSIGEDEIKGFVKFSKRLRKILLPVFEDLQFRLAFRLLPVRSRFWFLQTSNPRIVYCVRDGCDAIETEKHLFFECALAARVWKHVRLLMAPFFRSPPTWATIATAKKPVIQDEWIDSEDIICDVWYTLRAVALHFLWSGRNRCLFDGRQPTPAAPALSVIFATFCTHLRFFQRRLYDEEDREALYKVLQAMKTCVVFGDFRTCHASLLHVRHF
;
A
#
# COMPACT_ATOMS: atom_id res chain seq x y z
N MET A 1 -24.36 9.58 15.00
CA MET A 1 -23.19 9.27 14.16
C MET A 1 -23.36 7.89 13.57
N ALA A 2 -23.61 7.77 12.27
CA ALA A 2 -23.60 6.48 11.59
C ALA A 2 -22.13 5.98 11.51
N LEU A 3 -21.63 5.41 12.61
CA LEU A 3 -20.26 4.88 12.72
C LEU A 3 -20.03 3.67 11.80
N HIS A 4 -21.09 3.10 11.24
CA HIS A 4 -21.05 1.91 10.43
C HIS A 4 -22.09 2.03 9.31
N ASN A 5 -21.70 2.48 8.10
CA ASN A 5 -22.57 2.18 6.98
C ASN A 5 -21.83 2.15 5.64
N GLN A 6 -21.37 0.94 5.33
CA GLN A 6 -21.66 0.25 4.07
C GLN A 6 -21.07 -1.15 4.27
N SER A 7 -21.95 -2.14 4.39
CA SER A 7 -21.60 -3.55 4.30
C SER A 7 -21.00 -3.82 2.93
N ILE A 8 -19.90 -4.58 2.90
CA ILE A 8 -19.29 -5.01 1.64
C ILE A 8 -20.26 -5.98 0.97
N GLY A 9 -20.63 -5.70 -0.28
CA GLY A 9 -21.58 -6.50 -1.04
C GLY A 9 -20.98 -7.85 -1.47
N GLU A 10 -21.82 -8.83 -1.78
CA GLU A 10 -21.38 -10.17 -2.22
C GLU A 10 -20.47 -10.11 -3.47
N ASP A 11 -20.75 -9.21 -4.40
CA ASP A 11 -19.94 -9.01 -5.61
C ASP A 11 -18.56 -8.42 -5.31
N GLU A 12 -18.46 -7.55 -4.29
CA GLU A 12 -17.19 -7.00 -3.82
C GLU A 12 -16.35 -8.09 -3.15
N ILE A 13 -16.99 -9.00 -2.41
CA ILE A 13 -16.35 -10.18 -1.81
C ILE A 13 -15.82 -11.11 -2.91
N LYS A 14 -16.64 -11.45 -3.90
CA LYS A 14 -16.24 -12.29 -5.05
C LYS A 14 -15.08 -11.66 -5.82
N GLY A 15 -15.16 -10.34 -6.05
CA GLY A 15 -14.10 -9.55 -6.67
C GLY A 15 -12.79 -9.63 -5.87
N PHE A 16 -12.86 -9.46 -4.55
CA PHE A 16 -11.70 -9.59 -3.67
C PHE A 16 -11.10 -11.00 -3.70
N VAL A 17 -11.91 -12.06 -3.66
CA VAL A 17 -11.42 -13.45 -3.66
C VAL A 17 -10.67 -13.76 -4.97
N LYS A 18 -11.22 -13.36 -6.12
CA LYS A 18 -10.55 -13.51 -7.42
C LYS A 18 -9.21 -12.77 -7.42
N PHE A 19 -9.20 -11.56 -6.89
CA PHE A 19 -8.01 -10.72 -6.79
C PHE A 19 -6.94 -11.27 -5.82
N SER A 20 -7.37 -11.79 -4.67
CA SER A 20 -6.52 -12.39 -3.64
C SER A 20 -5.75 -13.62 -4.16
N LYS A 21 -6.28 -14.35 -5.16
CA LYS A 21 -5.50 -15.40 -5.86
C LYS A 21 -4.26 -14.85 -6.56
N ARG A 22 -4.33 -13.68 -7.21
CA ARG A 22 -3.15 -13.03 -7.81
C ARG A 22 -2.23 -12.51 -6.72
N LEU A 23 -2.77 -11.87 -5.68
CA LEU A 23 -1.97 -11.37 -4.57
C LEU A 23 -1.09 -12.45 -3.92
N ARG A 24 -1.63 -13.65 -3.69
CA ARG A 24 -0.85 -14.77 -3.12
C ARG A 24 0.32 -15.23 -4.00
N LYS A 25 0.29 -14.94 -5.30
CA LYS A 25 1.41 -15.24 -6.20
C LYS A 25 2.51 -14.19 -6.13
N ILE A 26 2.13 -12.92 -5.90
CA ILE A 26 3.03 -11.77 -6.02
C ILE A 26 3.48 -11.18 -4.67
N LEU A 27 2.79 -11.49 -3.58
CA LEU A 27 3.08 -10.98 -2.24
C LEU A 27 3.52 -12.09 -1.29
N LEU A 28 4.36 -11.74 -0.32
CA LEU A 28 4.51 -12.60 0.86
C LEU A 28 3.20 -12.65 1.65
N PRO A 29 2.88 -13.78 2.32
CA PRO A 29 1.61 -13.96 3.02
C PRO A 29 1.25 -12.83 3.99
N VAL A 30 2.24 -12.24 4.68
CA VAL A 30 2.02 -11.15 5.64
C VAL A 30 1.43 -9.88 5.01
N PHE A 31 1.76 -9.57 3.75
CA PHE A 31 1.22 -8.40 3.06
C PHE A 31 -0.20 -8.66 2.53
N GLU A 32 -0.44 -9.86 2.01
CA GLU A 32 -1.76 -10.28 1.51
C GLU A 32 -2.78 -10.39 2.65
N ASP A 33 -2.38 -11.00 3.77
CA ASP A 33 -3.20 -11.13 4.97
C ASP A 33 -3.59 -9.76 5.54
N LEU A 34 -2.66 -8.79 5.59
CA LEU A 34 -3.01 -7.44 6.02
C LEU A 34 -4.04 -6.79 5.09
N GLN A 35 -3.87 -6.92 3.77
CA GLN A 35 -4.82 -6.39 2.80
C GLN A 35 -6.20 -7.02 2.97
N PHE A 36 -6.26 -8.34 3.18
CA PHE A 36 -7.51 -9.05 3.47
C PHE A 36 -8.16 -8.50 4.74
N ARG A 37 -7.42 -8.45 5.85
CA ARG A 37 -7.94 -7.93 7.12
C ARG A 37 -8.39 -6.47 7.01
N LEU A 38 -7.72 -5.65 6.20
CA LEU A 38 -8.17 -4.29 5.94
C LEU A 38 -9.47 -4.26 5.15
N ALA A 39 -9.53 -4.99 4.03
CA ALA A 39 -10.70 -5.03 3.16
C ALA A 39 -11.94 -5.47 3.93
N PHE A 40 -11.84 -6.53 4.73
CA PHE A 40 -12.95 -7.07 5.53
C PHE A 40 -13.14 -6.40 6.90
N ARG A 41 -12.40 -5.31 7.17
CA ARG A 41 -12.46 -4.57 8.43
C ARG A 41 -12.29 -5.50 9.66
N LEU A 42 -11.26 -6.32 9.64
CA LEU A 42 -10.87 -7.25 10.70
C LEU A 42 -9.68 -6.73 11.52
N LEU A 43 -9.15 -5.54 11.19
CA LEU A 43 -8.02 -4.98 11.90
C LEU A 43 -8.43 -4.37 13.26
N PRO A 44 -7.65 -4.62 14.34
CA PRO A 44 -7.90 -4.05 15.66
C PRO A 44 -7.43 -2.59 15.73
N VAL A 45 -8.08 -1.71 14.97
CA VAL A 45 -7.92 -0.26 15.09
C VAL A 45 -8.57 0.22 16.39
N ARG A 46 -8.03 1.30 16.96
CA ARG A 46 -8.37 1.76 18.30
C ARG A 46 -9.84 2.16 18.45
N SER A 47 -10.50 2.64 17.39
CA SER A 47 -11.94 2.95 17.41
C SER A 47 -12.84 1.77 17.78
N ARG A 48 -12.38 0.52 17.61
CA ARG A 48 -13.14 -0.70 17.95
C ARG A 48 -13.16 -1.01 19.44
N PHE A 49 -12.24 -0.41 20.20
CA PHE A 49 -12.11 -0.64 21.64
C PHE A 49 -12.83 0.44 22.47
N TRP A 50 -13.90 1.03 21.93
CA TRP A 50 -14.69 2.07 22.62
C TRP A 50 -15.21 1.61 23.98
N PHE A 51 -15.49 0.32 24.15
CA PHE A 51 -15.96 -0.26 25.41
C PHE A 51 -14.90 -0.19 26.55
N LEU A 52 -13.64 0.10 26.23
CA LEU A 52 -12.56 0.30 27.22
C LEU A 52 -12.39 1.78 27.62
N GLN A 53 -13.21 2.71 27.11
CA GLN A 53 -13.04 4.14 27.37
C GLN A 53 -13.19 4.53 28.85
N THR A 54 -13.97 3.78 29.63
CA THR A 54 -14.11 4.02 31.07
C THR A 54 -12.78 3.86 31.80
N SER A 55 -12.00 2.83 31.46
CA SER A 55 -10.70 2.55 32.09
C SER A 55 -9.54 3.28 31.40
N ASN A 56 -9.69 3.61 30.11
CA ASN A 56 -8.71 4.37 29.35
C ASN A 56 -9.44 5.35 28.40
N PRO A 57 -9.69 6.59 28.82
CA PRO A 57 -10.42 7.57 28.02
C PRO A 57 -9.83 7.83 26.64
N ARG A 58 -8.51 7.65 26.48
CA ARG A 58 -7.80 7.86 25.21
C ARG A 58 -7.69 6.59 24.35
N ILE A 59 -8.34 5.49 24.72
CA ILE A 59 -8.16 4.19 24.05
C ILE A 59 -8.56 4.21 22.57
N VAL A 60 -9.51 5.06 22.16
CA VAL A 60 -10.02 5.14 20.78
C VAL A 60 -9.25 6.09 19.86
N TYR A 61 -8.40 6.93 20.44
CA TYR A 61 -7.68 7.98 19.72
C TYR A 61 -6.44 7.43 19.03
N CYS A 62 -5.96 8.13 18.01
CA CYS A 62 -4.71 7.84 17.32
C CYS A 62 -3.56 7.72 18.32
N VAL A 63 -2.70 6.72 18.10
CA VAL A 63 -1.51 6.52 18.95
C VAL A 63 -0.40 7.54 18.71
N ARG A 64 -0.50 8.33 17.63
CA ARG A 64 0.55 9.28 17.27
C ARG A 64 0.48 10.52 18.14
N ASP A 65 1.64 10.93 18.63
CA ASP A 65 1.75 12.16 19.39
C ASP A 65 1.27 13.37 18.57
N GLY A 66 0.54 14.27 19.24
CA GLY A 66 -0.13 15.42 18.61
C GLY A 66 -1.31 15.10 17.68
N CYS A 67 -1.84 13.87 17.68
CA CYS A 67 -2.99 13.50 16.87
C CYS A 67 -4.20 13.09 17.74
N ASP A 68 -5.18 14.00 17.86
CA ASP A 68 -6.41 13.78 18.63
C ASP A 68 -7.58 13.21 17.81
N ALA A 69 -7.31 12.66 16.63
CA ALA A 69 -8.33 12.01 15.82
C ALA A 69 -8.68 10.61 16.37
N ILE A 70 -9.92 10.16 16.17
CA ILE A 70 -10.31 8.76 16.40
C ILE A 70 -9.59 7.88 15.37
N GLU A 71 -8.91 6.83 15.83
CA GLU A 71 -8.18 5.91 14.95
C GLU A 71 -9.15 4.93 14.28
N THR A 72 -9.70 5.34 13.14
CA THR A 72 -10.37 4.44 12.19
C THR A 72 -9.35 3.82 11.23
N GLU A 73 -9.74 2.80 10.45
CA GLU A 73 -8.91 2.26 9.37
C GLU A 73 -8.54 3.36 8.37
N LYS A 74 -9.50 4.19 7.97
CA LYS A 74 -9.27 5.32 7.07
C LYS A 74 -8.30 6.34 7.66
N HIS A 75 -8.46 6.67 8.94
CA HIS A 75 -7.53 7.57 9.61
C HIS A 75 -6.11 6.99 9.58
N LEU A 76 -5.95 5.79 10.12
CA LEU A 76 -4.66 5.12 10.25
C LEU A 76 -3.93 4.96 8.91
N PHE A 77 -4.65 4.47 7.90
CA PHE A 77 -4.05 4.07 6.64
C PHE A 77 -4.07 5.16 5.58
N PHE A 78 -4.81 6.26 5.72
CA PHE A 78 -5.00 7.20 4.61
C PHE A 78 -4.93 8.67 5.00
N GLU A 79 -5.53 9.08 6.13
CA GLU A 79 -5.66 10.50 6.48
C GLU A 79 -4.60 10.99 7.46
N CYS A 80 -4.08 10.11 8.32
CA CYS A 80 -3.09 10.48 9.32
C CYS A 80 -1.81 11.03 8.66
N ALA A 81 -1.12 11.98 9.32
CA ALA A 81 -0.06 12.80 8.70
C ALA A 81 1.00 11.99 7.92
N LEU A 82 1.50 10.88 8.47
CA LEU A 82 2.45 10.01 7.75
C LEU A 82 1.79 9.30 6.57
N ALA A 83 0.59 8.74 6.77
CA ALA A 83 -0.13 8.04 5.71
C ALA A 83 -0.44 8.97 4.54
N ALA A 84 -0.95 10.17 4.81
CA ALA A 84 -1.21 11.19 3.79
C ALA A 84 0.05 11.55 2.98
N ARG A 85 1.21 11.68 3.66
CA ARG A 85 2.49 11.94 2.99
C ARG A 85 2.94 10.76 2.13
N VAL A 86 2.86 9.52 2.65
CA VAL A 86 3.19 8.31 1.89
C VAL A 86 2.31 8.21 0.65
N TRP A 87 0.98 8.36 0.78
CA TRP A 87 0.07 8.27 -0.37
C TRP A 87 0.22 9.41 -1.35
N LYS A 88 0.60 10.61 -0.92
CA LYS A 88 0.96 11.70 -1.84
C LYS A 88 2.06 11.24 -2.81
N HIS A 89 3.14 10.66 -2.30
CA HIS A 89 4.25 10.20 -3.13
C HIS A 89 3.90 8.96 -3.95
N VAL A 90 3.21 7.98 -3.36
CA VAL A 90 2.76 6.78 -4.09
C VAL A 90 1.79 7.14 -5.22
N ARG A 91 0.87 8.09 -5.01
CA ARG A 91 -0.04 8.57 -6.07
C ARG A 91 0.70 9.29 -7.18
N LEU A 92 1.67 10.14 -6.87
CA LEU A 92 2.51 10.81 -7.87
C LEU A 92 3.30 9.80 -8.69
N LEU A 93 3.85 8.78 -8.03
CA LEU A 93 4.62 7.71 -8.67
C LEU A 93 3.78 6.89 -9.66
N MET A 94 2.50 6.68 -9.36
CA MET A 94 1.58 5.88 -10.17
C MET A 94 0.71 6.72 -11.14
N ALA A 95 0.77 8.05 -11.04
CA ALA A 95 -0.05 8.96 -11.85
C ALA A 95 0.07 8.74 -13.37
N PRO A 96 1.25 8.43 -13.95
CA PRO A 96 1.37 8.20 -15.38
C PRO A 96 0.56 7.02 -15.92
N PHE A 97 0.15 6.09 -15.06
CA PHE A 97 -0.48 4.84 -15.49
C PHE A 97 -1.99 4.80 -15.29
N PHE A 98 -2.54 5.68 -14.44
CA PHE A 98 -3.93 5.61 -14.03
C PHE A 98 -4.74 6.76 -14.60
N ARG A 99 -5.97 6.48 -15.03
CA ARG A 99 -6.93 7.53 -15.46
C ARG A 99 -7.41 8.39 -14.31
N SER A 100 -7.41 7.86 -13.09
CA SER A 100 -7.80 8.61 -11.88
C SER A 100 -6.95 8.22 -10.67
N PRO A 101 -6.70 9.16 -9.74
CA PRO A 101 -5.94 8.88 -8.53
C PRO A 101 -6.62 7.81 -7.64
N PRO A 102 -5.87 6.84 -7.08
CA PRO A 102 -6.42 5.83 -6.19
C PRO A 102 -7.09 6.45 -4.96
N THR A 103 -8.38 6.19 -4.73
CA THR A 103 -9.12 6.67 -3.55
C THR A 103 -8.90 5.78 -2.33
N TRP A 104 -9.40 6.21 -1.16
CA TRP A 104 -9.41 5.36 0.04
C TRP A 104 -10.08 4.01 -0.23
N ALA A 105 -11.24 4.01 -0.89
CA ALA A 105 -11.98 2.79 -1.20
C ALA A 105 -11.12 1.85 -2.05
N THR A 106 -10.50 2.35 -3.12
CA THR A 106 -9.61 1.56 -4.00
C THR A 106 -8.41 0.98 -3.25
N ILE A 107 -7.84 1.72 -2.30
CA ILE A 107 -6.72 1.25 -1.48
C ILE A 107 -7.17 0.17 -0.49
N ALA A 108 -8.27 0.41 0.23
CA ALA A 108 -8.77 -0.48 1.28
C ALA A 108 -9.32 -1.80 0.73
N THR A 109 -10.09 -1.76 -0.36
CA THR A 109 -10.71 -2.96 -0.97
C THR A 109 -9.84 -3.59 -2.04
N ALA A 110 -8.67 -3.02 -2.27
CA ALA A 110 -7.73 -3.47 -3.27
C ALA A 110 -8.23 -3.50 -4.72
N LYS A 111 -9.26 -2.72 -5.04
CA LYS A 111 -9.87 -2.66 -6.37
C LYS A 111 -8.84 -2.39 -7.47
N LYS A 112 -8.99 -3.06 -8.61
CA LYS A 112 -8.16 -2.85 -9.80
C LYS A 112 -8.26 -1.38 -10.26
N PRO A 113 -7.13 -0.70 -10.48
CA PRO A 113 -7.13 0.66 -11.02
C PRO A 113 -7.58 0.67 -12.47
N VAL A 114 -8.03 1.82 -12.97
CA VAL A 114 -8.33 2.00 -14.40
C VAL A 114 -7.07 2.50 -15.09
N ILE A 115 -6.50 1.69 -15.98
CA ILE A 115 -5.25 1.98 -16.68
C ILE A 115 -5.50 2.96 -17.82
N GLN A 116 -4.52 3.83 -18.08
CA GLN A 116 -4.49 4.71 -19.25
C GLN A 116 -4.33 3.90 -20.54
N ASP A 117 -4.90 4.37 -21.64
CA ASP A 117 -4.96 3.61 -22.90
C ASP A 117 -3.57 3.33 -23.48
N GLU A 118 -2.64 4.27 -23.27
CA GLU A 118 -1.24 4.18 -23.67
C GLU A 118 -0.50 3.01 -23.01
N TRP A 119 -1.04 2.46 -21.92
CA TRP A 119 -0.42 1.43 -21.11
C TRP A 119 -1.19 0.11 -21.08
N ILE A 120 -2.22 -0.05 -21.94
CA ILE A 120 -3.10 -1.22 -21.91
C ILE A 120 -2.35 -2.53 -22.11
N ASP A 121 -1.35 -2.54 -22.99
CA ASP A 121 -0.51 -3.72 -23.28
C ASP A 121 0.36 -4.13 -22.08
N SER A 122 0.54 -3.25 -21.09
CA SER A 122 1.30 -3.49 -19.86
C SER A 122 0.42 -3.51 -18.61
N GLU A 123 -0.91 -3.64 -18.78
CA GLU A 123 -1.87 -3.52 -17.68
C GLU A 123 -1.58 -4.50 -16.53
N ASP A 124 -1.29 -5.76 -16.82
CA ASP A 124 -1.03 -6.77 -15.78
C ASP A 124 0.23 -6.46 -14.97
N ILE A 125 1.28 -5.97 -15.64
CA ILE A 125 2.54 -5.57 -14.99
C ILE A 125 2.35 -4.34 -14.11
N ILE A 126 1.62 -3.34 -14.59
CA ILE A 126 1.27 -2.14 -13.83
C ILE A 126 0.42 -2.51 -12.62
N CYS A 127 -0.54 -3.42 -12.80
CA CYS A 127 -1.37 -3.92 -11.73
C CYS A 127 -0.53 -4.61 -10.65
N ASP A 128 0.37 -5.53 -11.01
CA ASP A 128 1.28 -6.18 -10.06
C ASP A 128 2.17 -5.19 -9.30
N VAL A 129 2.75 -4.21 -10.02
CA VAL A 129 3.53 -3.12 -9.44
C VAL A 129 2.70 -2.33 -8.43
N TRP A 130 1.49 -1.95 -8.79
CA TRP A 130 0.56 -1.21 -7.93
C TRP A 130 0.20 -2.01 -6.68
N TYR A 131 -0.21 -3.25 -6.86
CA TYR A 131 -0.66 -4.12 -5.77
C TYR A 131 0.45 -4.35 -4.75
N THR A 132 1.68 -4.52 -5.24
CA THR A 132 2.87 -4.65 -4.41
C THR A 132 3.17 -3.38 -3.64
N LEU A 133 3.26 -2.25 -4.33
CA LEU A 133 3.57 -0.96 -3.70
C LEU A 133 2.52 -0.60 -2.64
N ARG A 134 1.24 -0.80 -2.96
CA ARG A 134 0.12 -0.56 -2.05
C ARG A 134 0.22 -1.46 -0.80
N ALA A 135 0.41 -2.77 -0.99
CA ALA A 135 0.45 -3.71 0.13
C ALA A 135 1.67 -3.45 1.05
N VAL A 136 2.83 -3.12 0.48
CA VAL A 136 4.02 -2.73 1.24
C VAL A 136 3.79 -1.44 2.02
N ALA A 137 3.17 -0.43 1.42
CA ALA A 137 2.85 0.83 2.09
C ALA A 137 1.87 0.62 3.26
N LEU A 138 0.81 -0.17 3.05
CA LEU A 138 -0.15 -0.54 4.11
C LEU A 138 0.57 -1.28 5.25
N HIS A 139 1.40 -2.26 4.93
CA HIS A 139 2.14 -3.02 5.93
C HIS A 139 3.11 -2.17 6.73
N PHE A 140 3.79 -1.23 6.08
CA PHE A 140 4.64 -0.27 6.76
C PHE A 140 3.84 0.58 7.76
N LEU A 141 2.70 1.12 7.34
CA LEU A 141 1.84 1.97 8.19
C LEU A 141 1.29 1.19 9.39
N TRP A 142 0.80 -0.03 9.16
CA TRP A 142 0.30 -0.93 10.22
C TRP A 142 1.40 -1.27 11.23
N SER A 143 2.55 -1.71 10.75
CA SER A 143 3.69 -2.07 11.60
C SER A 143 4.22 -0.86 12.36
N GLY A 144 4.29 0.31 11.71
CA GLY A 144 4.67 1.56 12.34
C GLY A 144 3.75 1.94 13.49
N ARG A 145 2.43 1.84 13.29
CA ARG A 145 1.45 2.04 14.35
C ARG A 145 1.64 1.06 15.50
N ASN A 146 1.86 -0.23 15.22
CA ASN A 146 2.07 -1.22 16.29
C ASN A 146 3.31 -0.93 17.12
N ARG A 147 4.41 -0.49 16.49
CA ARG A 147 5.60 -0.04 17.22
C ARG A 147 5.34 1.18 18.10
N CYS A 148 4.56 2.14 17.63
CA CYS A 148 4.14 3.27 18.49
C CYS A 148 3.30 2.79 19.67
N LEU A 149 2.40 1.84 19.45
CA LEU A 149 1.46 1.36 20.45
C LEU A 149 2.09 0.46 21.52
N PHE A 150 2.92 -0.50 21.12
CA PHE A 150 3.42 -1.55 22.01
C PHE A 150 4.86 -1.29 22.47
N ASP A 151 5.66 -0.60 21.66
CA ASP A 151 7.08 -0.36 21.97
C ASP A 151 7.35 1.10 22.41
N GLY A 152 6.31 1.96 22.43
CA GLY A 152 6.46 3.39 22.73
C GLY A 152 7.33 4.17 21.75
N ARG A 153 7.55 3.63 20.54
CA ARG A 153 8.43 4.29 19.54
C ARG A 153 7.77 5.53 18.94
N GLN A 154 8.61 6.52 18.62
CA GLN A 154 8.16 7.69 17.88
C GLN A 154 7.81 7.33 16.42
N PRO A 155 6.83 8.03 15.81
CA PRO A 155 6.47 7.80 14.41
C PRO A 155 7.66 8.00 13.48
N THR A 156 7.87 7.05 12.56
CA THR A 156 8.92 7.19 11.54
C THR A 156 8.66 8.42 10.66
N PRO A 157 9.65 9.31 10.45
CA PRO A 157 9.51 10.43 9.51
C PRO A 157 9.25 9.95 8.07
N ALA A 158 8.67 10.81 7.24
CA ALA A 158 8.20 10.43 5.90
C ALA A 158 9.32 9.94 4.95
N ALA A 159 10.49 10.58 4.94
CA ALA A 159 11.58 10.20 4.04
C ALA A 159 12.17 8.80 4.37
N PRO A 160 12.52 8.48 5.62
CA PRO A 160 12.89 7.11 6.01
C PRO A 160 11.78 6.09 5.74
N ALA A 161 10.52 6.46 5.96
CA ALA A 161 9.38 5.58 5.67
C ALA A 161 9.33 5.20 4.18
N LEU A 162 9.45 6.18 3.28
CA LEU A 162 9.48 5.94 1.84
C LEU A 162 10.67 5.09 1.42
N SER A 163 11.84 5.29 2.02
CA SER A 163 13.04 4.48 1.74
C SER A 163 12.81 3.00 2.07
N VAL A 164 12.22 2.70 3.23
CA VAL A 164 11.89 1.32 3.64
C VAL A 164 10.82 0.72 2.73
N ILE A 165 9.78 1.49 2.39
CA ILE A 165 8.71 1.07 1.47
C ILE A 165 9.32 0.71 0.10
N PHE A 166 10.14 1.59 -0.47
CA PHE A 166 10.76 1.35 -1.77
C PHE A 166 11.74 0.19 -1.75
N ALA A 167 12.59 0.04 -0.72
CA ALA A 167 13.49 -1.11 -0.61
C ALA A 167 12.71 -2.44 -0.56
N THR A 168 11.63 -2.49 0.22
CA THR A 168 10.77 -3.68 0.34
C THR A 168 10.03 -3.96 -0.98
N PHE A 169 9.55 -2.92 -1.65
CA PHE A 169 8.93 -2.99 -2.97
C PHE A 169 9.90 -3.53 -4.03
N CYS A 170 11.14 -3.02 -4.09
CA CYS A 170 12.17 -3.51 -5.02
C CYS A 170 12.50 -4.99 -4.80
N THR A 171 12.42 -5.46 -3.56
CA THR A 171 12.64 -6.89 -3.25
C THR A 171 11.58 -7.78 -3.91
N HIS A 172 10.32 -7.33 -3.93
CA HIS A 172 9.25 -8.04 -4.64
C HIS A 172 9.42 -7.96 -6.16
N LEU A 173 9.80 -6.80 -6.70
CA LEU A 173 10.07 -6.69 -8.14
C LEU A 173 11.18 -7.63 -8.61
N ARG A 174 12.24 -7.77 -7.82
CA ARG A 174 13.31 -8.76 -8.09
C ARG A 174 12.80 -10.19 -8.03
N PHE A 175 11.86 -10.50 -7.15
CA PHE A 175 11.21 -11.80 -7.13
C PHE A 175 10.41 -12.03 -8.42
N PHE A 176 9.68 -11.02 -8.91
CA PHE A 176 8.93 -11.11 -10.18
C PHE A 176 9.87 -11.46 -11.33
N GLN A 177 10.92 -10.67 -11.51
CA GLN A 177 11.93 -10.90 -12.56
C GLN A 177 12.55 -12.30 -12.52
N ARG A 178 12.76 -12.85 -11.32
CA ARG A 178 13.46 -14.14 -11.17
C ARG A 178 12.55 -15.36 -11.27
N ARG A 179 11.27 -15.22 -10.94
CA ARG A 179 10.39 -16.37 -10.66
C ARG A 179 9.04 -16.33 -11.35
N LEU A 180 8.56 -15.15 -11.75
CA LEU A 180 7.22 -15.01 -12.30
C LEU A 180 7.21 -14.50 -13.75
N TYR A 181 8.12 -13.60 -14.10
CA TYR A 181 8.10 -12.89 -15.37
C TYR A 181 9.00 -13.56 -16.40
N ASP A 182 8.45 -13.73 -17.61
CA ASP A 182 9.20 -14.06 -18.81
C ASP A 182 9.94 -12.82 -19.38
N GLU A 183 10.49 -12.92 -20.59
CA GLU A 183 11.24 -11.81 -21.19
C GLU A 183 10.33 -10.64 -21.60
N GLU A 184 9.11 -10.90 -22.08
CA GLU A 184 8.17 -9.85 -22.47
C GLU A 184 7.67 -9.07 -21.24
N ASP A 185 7.34 -9.80 -20.17
CA ASP A 185 6.96 -9.23 -18.88
C ASP A 185 8.09 -8.35 -18.29
N ARG A 186 9.35 -8.76 -18.45
CA ARG A 186 10.52 -7.98 -17.98
C ARG A 186 10.74 -6.72 -18.79
N GLU A 187 10.52 -6.77 -20.10
CA GLU A 187 10.59 -5.60 -20.98
C GLU A 187 9.50 -4.59 -20.63
N ALA A 188 8.27 -5.07 -20.39
CA ALA A 188 7.17 -4.24 -19.90
C ALA A 188 7.48 -3.65 -18.52
N LEU A 189 8.02 -4.45 -17.59
CA LEU A 189 8.43 -3.96 -16.26
C LEU A 189 9.51 -2.88 -16.38
N TYR A 190 10.48 -3.04 -17.30
CA TYR A 190 11.51 -2.04 -17.55
C TYR A 190 10.88 -0.71 -17.99
N LYS A 191 9.97 -0.72 -18.96
CA LYS A 191 9.23 0.48 -19.42
C LYS A 191 8.48 1.15 -18.27
N VAL A 192 7.77 0.37 -17.44
CA VAL A 192 7.06 0.88 -16.25
C VAL A 192 8.04 1.54 -15.27
N LEU A 193 9.18 0.91 -14.98
CA LEU A 193 10.19 1.45 -14.08
C LEU A 193 10.88 2.71 -14.61
N GLN A 194 11.00 2.86 -15.94
CA GLN A 194 11.48 4.10 -16.55
C GLN A 194 10.47 5.23 -16.40
N ALA A 195 9.18 4.98 -16.66
CA ALA A 195 8.14 5.97 -16.43
C ALA A 195 8.05 6.39 -14.95
N MET A 196 8.19 5.44 -14.01
CA MET A 196 8.24 5.71 -12.57
C MET A 196 9.43 6.58 -12.15
N LYS A 197 10.57 6.52 -12.86
CA LYS A 197 11.78 7.32 -12.55
C LYS A 197 11.54 8.83 -12.68
N THR A 198 10.53 9.25 -13.46
CA THR A 198 10.15 10.66 -13.59
C THR A 198 9.65 11.28 -12.28
N CYS A 199 9.19 10.45 -11.33
CA CYS A 199 8.88 10.90 -9.98
C CYS A 199 10.17 11.11 -9.18
N VAL A 200 10.52 12.38 -8.91
CA VAL A 200 11.77 12.80 -8.23
C VAL A 200 12.14 11.91 -7.05
N VAL A 201 11.22 11.68 -6.10
CA VAL A 201 11.51 10.92 -4.88
C VAL A 201 11.90 9.46 -5.17
N PHE A 202 11.26 8.83 -6.16
CA PHE A 202 11.62 7.47 -6.56
C PHE A 202 12.87 7.46 -7.46
N GLY A 203 13.04 8.46 -8.31
CA GLY A 203 14.23 8.66 -9.13
C GLY A 203 15.51 8.82 -8.29
N ASP A 204 15.44 9.62 -7.23
CA ASP A 204 16.54 9.83 -6.28
C ASP A 204 16.86 8.52 -5.54
N PHE A 205 15.84 7.83 -5.02
CA PHE A 205 16.00 6.52 -4.39
C PHE A 205 16.65 5.52 -5.34
N ARG A 206 16.20 5.45 -6.59
CA ARG A 206 16.76 4.55 -7.62
C ARG A 206 18.20 4.90 -7.94
N THR A 207 18.55 6.18 -7.96
CA THR A 207 19.93 6.64 -8.23
C THR A 207 20.87 6.21 -7.09
N CYS A 208 20.46 6.41 -5.85
CA CYS A 208 21.22 5.98 -4.67
C CYS A 208 21.30 4.45 -4.51
N HIS A 209 20.37 3.71 -5.13
CA HIS A 209 20.24 2.26 -4.97
C HIS A 209 20.09 1.53 -6.31
N ALA A 210 20.90 1.90 -7.30
CA ALA A 210 20.76 1.41 -8.69
C ALA A 210 20.71 -0.12 -8.81
N SER A 211 21.48 -0.84 -7.98
CA SER A 211 21.51 -2.31 -7.96
C SER A 211 20.17 -2.93 -7.55
N LEU A 212 19.31 -2.23 -6.80
CA LEU A 212 17.99 -2.71 -6.36
C LEU A 212 16.98 -2.86 -7.50
N LEU A 213 17.13 -2.07 -8.55
CA LEU A 213 16.14 -1.93 -9.63
C LEU A 213 16.70 -2.32 -11.02
N HIS A 214 17.88 -2.94 -11.06
CA HIS A 214 18.45 -3.46 -12.30
C HIS A 214 17.60 -4.63 -12.83
N VAL A 215 17.03 -4.48 -14.03
CA VAL A 215 16.35 -5.56 -14.77
C VAL A 215 17.40 -6.36 -15.51
N ARG A 216 17.40 -7.69 -15.37
CA ARG A 216 18.32 -8.57 -16.11
C ARG A 216 17.58 -9.13 -17.34
N HIS A 217 18.07 -8.80 -18.53
CA HIS A 217 17.72 -9.49 -19.77
C HIS A 217 18.69 -10.67 -19.89
N PHE A 218 18.17 -11.87 -20.13
CA PHE A 218 18.99 -13.07 -20.37
C PHE A 218 18.97 -13.42 -21.86
#